data_AF-A0A7J9DSC1-F1
#
_entry.id   AF-A0A7J9DSC1-F1
#
_cell.length_a   1.000
_cell.length_b   1.000
_cell.length_c   1.000
_cell.angle_alpha   90.00
_cell.angle_beta   90.00
_cell.angle_gamma   90.00
#
_symmetry.space_group_name_H-M   'P 1'
#
loop_
_entity.id
_entity.type
_entity.pdbx_description
1 polymer ?
#
loop_
_entity_poly.entity_id
_entity_poly.type
_entity_poly.pdbx_seq_one_letter_code
_entity_poly.pdbx_strand_id
1 'polypeptide(L)'
;MEIVDNPQHVASLTEPNDLCIGLQIKRNRGYGIKMPKNFHDGSYPIDVVFMPVRNANHSIHCYGNDNEKHEMLFSRNMDKWRFNSKRSIS
;
A
#
# COMPACT_ATOMS: atom_id res chain seq x y z
N MET A 1 6.28 -15.99 -4.29
CA MET A 1 6.41 -14.51 -4.17
C MET A 1 6.54 -13.97 -5.58
N GLU A 2 5.99 -12.79 -5.87
CA GLU A 2 6.00 -12.20 -7.22
C GLU A 2 6.30 -10.71 -7.11
N ILE A 3 7.11 -10.19 -8.03
CA ILE A 3 7.40 -8.76 -8.15
C ILE A 3 6.42 -8.19 -9.17
N VAL A 4 5.51 -7.34 -8.70
CA VAL A 4 4.46 -6.74 -9.54
C VAL A 4 5.00 -5.52 -10.32
N ASP A 5 6.03 -4.85 -9.79
CA ASP A 5 6.62 -3.65 -10.37
C ASP A 5 8.11 -3.85 -10.65
N ASN A 6 8.40 -4.49 -11.79
CA ASN A 6 9.76 -4.74 -12.24
C ASN A 6 10.55 -3.48 -12.67
N PRO A 7 9.96 -2.41 -13.25
CA PRO A 7 10.75 -1.25 -13.70
C PRO A 7 11.17 -0.29 -12.58
N GLN A 8 10.77 -0.52 -11.32
CA GLN A 8 11.16 0.35 -10.22
C GLN A 8 12.67 0.29 -9.98
N HIS A 9 13.34 1.41 -10.24
CA HIS A 9 14.76 1.55 -9.95
C HIS A 9 15.00 1.54 -8.42
N VAL A 10 15.96 0.71 -7.97
CA VAL A 10 16.30 0.52 -6.54
C VAL A 10 17.63 1.17 -6.17
N ALA A 11 18.68 0.96 -6.98
CA ALA A 11 20.00 1.52 -6.74
C ALA A 11 20.83 1.54 -8.04
N SER A 12 21.78 2.47 -8.11
CA SER A 12 22.84 2.49 -9.13
C SER A 12 24.19 2.26 -8.45
N LEU A 13 25.08 1.53 -9.11
CA LEU A 13 26.45 1.30 -8.63
C LEU A 13 27.38 2.31 -9.30
N THR A 14 28.15 3.04 -8.50
CA THR A 14 29.16 4.00 -9.01
C THR A 14 30.46 3.30 -9.40
N GLU A 15 30.70 2.13 -8.83
CA GLU A 15 31.86 1.28 -9.10
C GLU A 15 31.39 -0.16 -9.34
N PRO A 16 32.10 -0.95 -10.16
CA PRO A 16 31.74 -2.33 -10.46
C PRO A 16 32.03 -3.24 -9.26
N ASN A 17 31.10 -3.29 -8.31
CA ASN A 17 31.14 -4.15 -7.13
C ASN A 17 29.85 -4.97 -7.02
N ASP A 18 29.93 -6.14 -6.39
CA ASP A 18 28.77 -6.99 -6.17
C ASP A 18 27.82 -6.39 -5.11
N LEU A 19 26.55 -6.25 -5.47
CA LEU A 19 25.49 -5.82 -4.55
C LEU A 19 24.67 -7.04 -4.08
N CYS A 20 24.84 -7.42 -2.82
CA CYS A 20 24.07 -8.50 -2.19
C CYS A 20 23.10 -7.92 -1.14
N ILE A 21 21.79 -8.09 -1.36
CA ILE A 21 20.74 -7.62 -0.43
C ILE A 21 19.84 -8.78 -0.04
N GLY A 22 19.81 -9.10 1.26
CA GLY A 22 18.84 -10.04 1.83
C GLY A 22 17.54 -9.34 2.19
N LEU A 23 16.40 -9.88 1.76
CA LEU A 23 15.08 -9.31 2.06
C LEU A 23 14.15 -10.36 2.70
N GLN A 24 13.57 -10.02 3.85
CA GLN A 24 12.56 -10.84 4.50
C GLN A 24 11.16 -10.22 4.32
N ILE A 25 10.32 -10.87 3.51
CA ILE A 25 8.93 -10.43 3.28
C ILE A 25 7.96 -11.32 4.05
N LYS A 26 6.96 -10.67 4.67
CA LYS A 26 5.85 -11.33 5.34
C LYS A 26 4.54 -10.82 4.77
N ARG A 27 3.49 -11.65 4.79
CA ARG A 27 2.13 -11.19 4.53
C ARG A 27 1.53 -10.68 5.85
N ASN A 28 1.00 -9.47 5.84
CA ASN A 28 0.30 -8.90 6.98
C ASN A 28 -0.81 -7.95 6.47
N ARG A 29 -1.47 -7.20 7.35
CA ARG A 29 -2.51 -6.22 7.03
C ARG A 29 -2.18 -4.86 7.64
N GLY A 30 -2.71 -3.80 7.05
CA GLY A 30 -2.60 -2.45 7.62
C GLY A 30 -1.20 -1.85 7.50
N TYR A 31 -0.93 -0.85 8.32
CA TYR A 31 0.39 -0.26 8.46
C TYR A 31 1.16 -0.97 9.57
N GLY A 32 2.37 -1.42 9.27
CA GLY A 32 3.28 -2.04 10.23
C GLY A 32 4.47 -1.13 10.49
N ILE A 33 4.40 -0.34 11.56
CA ILE A 33 5.58 0.34 12.10
C ILE A 33 6.41 -0.72 12.80
N LYS A 34 7.66 -0.90 12.39
CA LYS A 34 8.58 -1.75 13.15
C LYS A 34 9.40 -0.85 14.06
N MET A 35 9.25 -1.02 15.38
CA MET A 35 10.23 -0.45 16.31
C MET A 35 11.63 -0.95 15.93
N PRO A 36 12.67 -0.10 16.06
CA PRO A 36 14.05 -0.55 15.94
C PRO A 36 14.32 -1.56 17.04
N LYS A 37 14.13 -2.85 16.72
CA LYS A 37 14.73 -3.94 17.48
C LYS A 37 16.17 -3.99 17.03
N ASN A 38 17.10 -3.98 17.99
CA ASN A 38 18.50 -4.24 17.71
C ASN A 38 18.59 -5.69 17.25
N PHE A 39 18.48 -5.93 15.94
CA PHE A 39 18.75 -7.23 15.38
C PHE A 39 20.27 -7.44 15.46
N HIS A 40 20.70 -8.43 16.23
CA HIS A 40 22.12 -8.74 16.41
C HIS A 40 22.81 -9.23 15.11
N ASP A 41 22.06 -9.40 14.02
CA ASP A 41 22.53 -9.89 12.71
C ASP A 41 22.86 -8.76 11.72
N GLY A 42 22.78 -7.49 12.13
CA GLY A 42 23.03 -6.34 11.26
C GLY A 42 21.87 -6.02 10.29
N SER A 43 20.69 -6.60 10.50
CA SER A 43 19.50 -6.27 9.73
C SER A 43 18.83 -4.98 10.21
N TYR A 44 18.23 -4.26 9.25
CA TYR A 44 17.53 -3.00 9.50
C TYR A 44 16.04 -3.16 9.22
N PRO A 45 15.16 -2.83 10.18
CA PRO A 45 13.73 -2.85 9.93
C PRO A 45 13.33 -1.71 8.99
N ILE A 46 12.50 -2.03 8.00
CA ILE A 46 11.85 -1.06 7.12
C ILE A 46 10.38 -0.98 7.52
N ASP A 47 9.84 0.23 7.62
CA ASP A 47 8.41 0.44 7.80
C ASP A 47 7.64 -0.04 6.57
N VAL A 48 6.62 -0.86 6.82
CA VAL A 48 5.96 -1.63 5.77
C VAL A 48 4.48 -1.33 5.73
N VAL A 49 3.98 -1.05 4.52
CA VAL A 49 2.56 -0.82 4.24
C VAL A 49 2.00 -2.08 3.59
N PHE A 50 1.10 -2.78 4.29
CA PHE A 50 0.39 -3.96 3.80
C PHE A 50 -1.05 -3.62 3.41
N MET A 51 -1.23 -2.45 2.79
CA MET A 51 -2.51 -1.96 2.31
C MET A 51 -2.41 -1.71 0.80
N PRO A 52 -3.12 -2.49 -0.03
CA PRO A 52 -3.12 -2.28 -1.49
C PRO A 52 -3.78 -0.96 -1.87
N VAL A 53 -4.84 -0.58 -1.13
CA VAL A 53 -5.49 0.73 -1.23
C VAL A 53 -4.73 1.71 -0.34
N ARG A 54 -4.14 2.76 -0.95
CA ARG A 54 -3.43 3.81 -0.19
C ARG A 54 -4.27 5.05 0.06
N ASN A 55 -5.26 5.29 -0.80
CA ASN A 55 -6.14 6.44 -0.65
C ASN A 55 -7.58 6.03 -0.98
N ALA A 56 -8.52 6.44 -0.14
CA ALA A 56 -9.94 6.21 -0.30
C ALA A 56 -10.66 7.53 -0.01
N ASN A 57 -11.19 8.14 -1.06
CA ASN A 57 -11.96 9.38 -0.97
C ASN A 57 -13.44 9.03 -1.11
N HIS A 58 -14.31 9.70 -0.36
CA HIS A 58 -15.76 9.56 -0.52
C HIS A 58 -16.44 10.93 -0.53
N SER A 59 -17.60 11.01 -1.19
CA SER A 59 -18.51 12.14 -1.11
C SER A 59 -19.94 11.63 -0.98
N ILE A 60 -20.75 12.36 -0.21
CA ILE A 60 -22.17 12.06 0.01
C ILE A 60 -22.95 13.24 -0.56
N HIS A 61 -23.88 12.93 -1.46
CA HIS A 61 -24.77 13.91 -2.05
C HIS A 61 -26.21 13.59 -1.63
N CYS A 62 -26.85 14.53 -0.93
CA CYS A 62 -28.25 14.44 -0.57
C CYS A 62 -29.09 15.00 -1.72
N TYR A 63 -30.10 14.25 -2.15
CA TYR A 63 -31.06 14.64 -3.17
C TYR A 63 -32.46 14.45 -2.61
N GLY A 64 -33.31 15.46 -2.75
CA GLY A 64 -34.69 15.36 -2.28
C GLY A 64 -35.28 16.68 -1.81
N ASN A 65 -36.60 16.77 -1.84
CA ASN A 65 -37.38 17.90 -1.32
C ASN A 65 -37.71 17.68 0.16
N ASP A 66 -38.39 18.63 0.82
CA ASP A 66 -38.72 18.62 2.25
C ASP A 66 -39.38 17.33 2.76
N ASN A 67 -40.00 16.51 1.89
CA ASN A 67 -40.71 15.27 2.24
C ASN A 67 -39.99 13.96 1.88
N GLU A 68 -39.00 13.97 0.99
CA GLU A 68 -38.28 12.77 0.55
C GLU A 68 -36.79 13.10 0.49
N LYS A 69 -35.97 12.42 1.28
CA LYS A 69 -34.51 12.60 1.29
C LYS A 69 -33.85 11.29 0.89
N HIS A 70 -33.09 11.33 -0.20
CA HIS A 70 -32.23 10.25 -0.64
C HIS A 70 -30.77 10.69 -0.54
N GLU A 71 -29.89 9.74 -0.25
CA GLU A 71 -28.45 9.99 -0.17
C GLU A 71 -27.74 9.09 -1.17
N MET A 72 -26.81 9.67 -1.91
CA MET A 72 -25.95 8.95 -2.85
C MET A 72 -24.50 9.05 -2.39
N LEU A 73 -23.91 7.89 -2.09
CA LEU A 73 -22.51 7.76 -1.72
C LEU A 73 -21.68 7.48 -2.98
N PHE A 74 -20.65 8.30 -3.20
CA PHE A 74 -19.59 8.04 -4.16
C PHE A 74 -18.30 7.71 -3.41
N SER A 75 -17.62 6.63 -3.80
CA SER A 75 -16.32 6.23 -3.24
C SER A 75 -15.29 6.03 -4.34
N ARG A 76 -14.10 6.61 -4.17
CA ARG A 76 -12.96 6.49 -5.08
C ARG A 76 -11.76 5.97 -4.31
N ASN A 77 -11.32 4.78 -4.69
CA ASN A 77 -10.10 4.17 -4.17
C ASN A 77 -8.98 4.32 -5.20
N MET A 78 -7.78 4.67 -4.73
CA MET A 78 -6.57 4.69 -5.53
C MET A 78 -5.70 3.51 -5.11
N ASP A 79 -5.67 2.51 -5.98
CA ASP A 79 -4.82 1.33 -5.84
C ASP A 79 -3.51 1.60 -6.58
N LYS A 80 -2.37 1.51 -5.88
CA LYS A 80 -1.04 1.78 -6.47
C LYS A 80 -0.62 0.63 -7.42
N TRP A 81 -1.24 -0.54 -7.33
CA TRP A 81 -0.98 -1.75 -8.14
C TRP A 81 -2.31 -2.36 -8.64
N ARG A 82 -2.25 -3.37 -9.53
CA ARG A 82 -3.41 -4.11 -10.07
C ARG A 82 -4.19 -4.93 -9.03
N PHE A 83 -4.55 -4.35 -7.90
CA PHE A 83 -5.71 -4.78 -7.14
C PHE A 83 -6.94 -4.13 -7.77
N ASN A 84 -7.94 -4.95 -8.09
CA ASN A 84 -9.17 -4.44 -8.67
C ASN A 84 -10.00 -3.82 -7.54
N SER A 85 -10.34 -2.53 -7.65
CA SER A 85 -11.05 -1.78 -6.62
C SER A 85 -12.33 -2.46 -6.14
N LYS A 86 -13.02 -3.21 -7.02
CA LYS A 86 -14.20 -4.01 -6.66
C LYS A 86 -13.92 -5.15 -5.67
N ARG A 87 -12.73 -5.75 -5.69
CA ARG A 87 -12.30 -6.79 -4.74
C ARG A 87 -11.78 -6.22 -3.42
N SER A 88 -11.45 -4.93 -3.39
CA SER A 88 -10.98 -4.25 -2.18
C SER A 88 -12.13 -3.78 -1.27
N ILE A 89 -13.38 -3.78 -1.77
CA ILE A 89 -14.58 -3.29 -1.07
C ILE A 89 -15.43 -4.43 -0.48
N SER A 90 -15.09 -5.70 -0.76
CA SER A 90 -15.78 -6.89 -0.24
C SER A 90 -15.28 -7.35 1.12
#